data_AF-A0A3N5FYA1-F1
#
_entry.id   AF-A0A3N5FYA1-F1
#
_cell.length_a   1.000
_cell.length_b   1.000
_cell.length_c   1.000
_cell.angle_alpha   90.00
_cell.angle_beta   90.00
_cell.angle_gamma   90.00
#
_symmetry.space_group_name_H-M   'P 1'
#
loop_
_entity.id
_entity.type
_entity.pdbx_description
1 polymer ?
#
loop_
_entity_poly.entity_id
_entity_poly.type
_entity_poly.pdbx_seq_one_letter_code
_entity_poly.pdbx_strand_id
1 'polypeptide(L)'
;MRFTPSNSSVVPAIQIIALALYVIACVSTLVAGQGTAKPGRTVWDGAFTADQASRGSVSYSANCAECHGASLQGGESKALRGEQFWSDWRESTVGELLAYISKNMPYAEDGSRAGTLSPSIYAEIVAHILERNELPAGTVQLTESSSAGVQIIRKDGPGELPASTLARVVGCLAPRGSDGSWRLVRATRPERVSATGTASEGEVALGDREYQLKFVLTPLTNFVGHRMLVTGLLLGDGGVDGLNVSSVKSVGATCN
;
A
#
# COMPACT_ATOMS: atom_id res chain seq x y z
N MET A 1 26.62 3.85 -93.70
CA MET A 1 27.58 4.30 -92.67
C MET A 1 27.29 5.73 -92.29
N ARG A 2 26.82 5.98 -91.06
CA ARG A 2 26.94 7.26 -90.34
C ARG A 2 26.62 6.97 -88.86
N PHE A 3 27.60 7.25 -88.02
CA PHE A 3 27.57 7.15 -86.56
C PHE A 3 26.65 8.21 -85.95
N THR A 4 25.94 7.87 -84.87
CA THR A 4 25.46 8.82 -83.87
C THR A 4 25.79 8.33 -82.46
N PRO A 5 26.05 9.23 -81.50
CA PRO A 5 26.76 8.92 -80.26
C PRO A 5 25.82 8.59 -79.10
N SER A 6 26.38 7.83 -78.16
CA SER A 6 25.90 7.57 -76.80
C SER A 6 25.85 8.86 -75.98
N ASN A 7 24.78 9.05 -75.19
CA ASN A 7 24.77 10.03 -74.12
C ASN A 7 24.20 9.40 -72.84
N SER A 8 25.10 9.12 -71.90
CA SER A 8 24.81 8.59 -70.57
C SER A 8 24.42 9.73 -69.63
N SER A 9 23.15 9.79 -69.21
CA SER A 9 22.74 10.69 -68.14
C SER A 9 22.95 10.01 -66.80
N VAL A 10 24.05 10.38 -66.15
CA VAL A 10 24.35 10.09 -64.75
C VAL A 10 23.38 10.92 -63.91
N VAL A 11 22.39 10.27 -63.29
CA VAL A 11 21.56 10.91 -62.26
C VAL A 11 22.44 11.02 -61.00
N PRO A 12 22.61 12.22 -60.39
CA PRO A 12 23.53 12.41 -59.29
C PRO A 12 23.02 11.70 -58.04
N ALA A 13 23.91 10.98 -57.36
CA ALA A 13 23.68 10.19 -56.14
C ALA A 13 23.17 10.97 -54.92
N ILE A 14 22.84 12.25 -55.08
CA ILE A 14 22.43 13.18 -54.01
C ILE A 14 20.94 13.03 -53.65
N GLN A 15 20.09 12.54 -54.57
CA GLN A 15 18.65 12.40 -54.29
C GLN A 15 18.26 11.12 -53.51
N ILE A 16 19.13 10.12 -53.41
CA ILE A 16 18.82 8.87 -52.68
C ILE A 16 19.08 9.02 -51.17
N ILE A 17 20.00 9.90 -50.77
CA ILE A 17 20.37 10.08 -49.35
C ILE A 17 19.28 10.85 -48.57
N ALA A 18 18.53 11.74 -49.22
CA ALA A 18 17.51 12.56 -48.57
C ALA A 18 16.25 11.78 -48.15
N LEU A 19 15.93 10.66 -48.82
CA LEU A 19 14.75 9.86 -48.48
C LEU A 19 15.04 8.82 -47.37
N ALA A 20 16.29 8.36 -47.26
CA ALA A 20 16.70 7.44 -46.20
C ALA A 20 16.73 8.11 -44.80
N LEU A 21 16.96 9.43 -44.74
CA LEU A 21 16.95 10.19 -43.48
C LEU A 21 15.55 10.54 -42.99
N TYR A 22 14.52 10.49 -43.85
CA TYR A 22 13.14 10.78 -43.46
C TYR A 22 12.38 9.56 -42.91
N VAL A 23 12.72 8.34 -43.37
CA VAL A 23 12.11 7.09 -42.86
C VAL A 23 12.65 6.72 -41.46
N ILE A 24 13.89 7.09 -41.14
CA ILE A 24 14.48 6.85 -39.80
C ILE A 24 13.91 7.81 -38.75
N ALA A 25 13.37 8.97 -39.15
CA ALA A 25 12.79 9.95 -38.24
C ALA A 25 11.37 9.61 -37.75
N CYS A 26 10.65 8.68 -38.40
CA CYS A 26 9.27 8.33 -38.03
C CYS A 26 9.11 7.05 -37.20
N VAL A 27 10.17 6.28 -36.95
CA VAL A 27 10.08 5.02 -36.16
C VAL A 27 10.42 5.23 -34.68
N SER A 28 10.87 6.42 -34.28
CA SER A 28 11.43 6.66 -32.94
C SER A 28 10.45 7.26 -31.91
N THR A 29 9.16 7.41 -32.23
CA THR A 29 8.19 8.09 -31.33
C THR A 29 7.12 7.18 -30.72
N LEU A 30 7.37 5.87 -30.63
CA LEU A 30 6.52 4.93 -29.89
C LEU A 30 7.31 4.19 -28.80
N VAL A 31 7.98 4.95 -27.93
CA VAL A 31 8.20 4.49 -26.56
C VAL A 31 7.38 5.43 -25.68
N ALA A 32 6.07 5.20 -25.68
CA ALA A 32 5.20 5.72 -24.64
C ALA A 32 5.79 5.23 -23.32
N GLY A 33 6.10 6.17 -22.42
CA GLY A 33 6.67 5.88 -21.12
C GLY A 33 5.83 4.83 -20.42
N GLN A 34 6.37 3.61 -20.33
CA GLN A 34 6.05 2.73 -19.22
C GLN A 34 6.58 3.45 -17.99
N GLY A 35 5.74 4.29 -17.40
CA GLY A 35 5.97 4.78 -16.06
C GLY A 35 5.99 3.56 -15.16
N THR A 36 7.18 2.98 -14.95
CA THR A 36 7.43 2.20 -13.74
C THR A 36 7.08 3.17 -12.62
N ALA A 37 5.94 2.97 -11.96
CA ALA A 37 5.62 3.70 -10.75
C ALA A 37 6.88 3.68 -9.89
N LYS A 38 7.45 4.86 -9.59
CA LYS A 38 8.61 4.93 -8.70
C LYS A 38 8.24 4.11 -7.47
N PRO A 39 9.11 3.20 -6.99
CA PRO A 39 8.89 2.55 -5.72
C PRO A 39 8.55 3.64 -4.71
N GLY A 40 7.39 3.53 -4.07
CA GLY A 40 6.94 4.53 -3.10
C GLY A 40 8.00 4.68 -2.00
N ARG A 41 8.16 5.88 -1.46
CA ARG A 41 9.05 6.11 -0.31
C ARG A 41 8.67 5.16 0.83
N THR A 42 9.66 4.67 1.55
CA THR A 42 9.49 3.78 2.69
C THR A 42 10.08 4.41 3.95
N VAL A 43 9.80 3.82 5.10
CA VAL A 43 10.44 4.18 6.36
C VAL A 43 11.97 4.07 6.35
N TRP A 44 12.55 3.32 5.40
CA TRP A 44 14.00 3.18 5.24
C TRP A 44 14.66 4.37 4.54
N ASP A 45 13.87 5.26 3.92
CA ASP A 45 14.37 6.46 3.22
C ASP A 45 14.52 7.68 4.14
N GLY A 46 14.48 7.49 5.46
CA GLY A 46 14.61 8.58 6.43
C GLY A 46 13.35 9.45 6.50
N ALA A 47 12.30 8.96 7.17
CA ALA A 47 11.00 9.62 7.24
C ALA A 47 10.92 10.81 8.22
N PHE A 48 11.93 10.97 9.09
CA PHE A 48 11.97 11.95 10.17
C PHE A 48 13.42 12.40 10.43
N THR A 49 13.63 13.49 11.17
CA THR A 49 14.98 13.92 11.60
C THR A 49 15.31 13.49 13.02
N ALA A 50 16.59 13.27 13.34
CA ALA A 50 17.02 12.91 14.70
C ALA A 50 16.60 13.95 15.75
N ASP A 51 16.72 15.25 15.46
CA ASP A 51 16.29 16.32 16.37
C ASP A 51 14.78 16.26 16.65
N GLN A 52 13.98 15.88 15.65
CA GLN A 52 12.54 15.70 15.80
C GLN A 52 12.20 14.50 16.69
N ALA A 53 12.90 13.38 16.53
CA ALA A 53 12.72 12.21 17.40
C ALA A 53 13.16 12.50 18.84
N SER A 54 14.24 13.27 19.02
CA SER A 54 14.72 13.72 20.34
C SER A 54 13.67 14.56 21.08
N ARG A 55 13.09 15.58 20.43
CA ARG A 55 11.95 16.33 21.00
C ARG A 55 10.74 15.44 21.23
N GLY A 56 10.48 14.52 20.30
CA GLY A 56 9.45 13.50 20.40
C GLY A 56 9.54 12.64 21.64
N SER A 57 10.76 12.28 22.08
CA SER A 57 10.97 11.54 23.32
C SER A 57 10.44 12.29 24.54
N VAL A 58 10.64 13.60 24.61
CA VAL A 58 10.15 14.44 25.73
C VAL A 58 8.61 14.49 25.71
N SER A 59 8.04 14.74 24.53
CA SER A 59 6.60 14.77 24.32
C SER A 59 5.94 13.41 24.63
N TYR A 60 6.58 12.31 24.24
CA TYR A 60 6.14 10.94 24.53
C TYR A 60 6.17 10.65 26.03
N SER A 61 7.25 11.01 26.74
CA SER A 61 7.36 10.82 28.18
C SER A 61 6.25 11.53 28.95
N ALA A 62 5.85 12.73 28.51
CA ALA A 62 4.80 13.51 29.16
C ALA A 62 3.37 13.03 28.87
N ASN A 63 3.14 12.37 27.73
CA ASN A 63 1.77 12.12 27.24
C ASN A 63 1.42 10.64 27.01
N CYS A 64 2.41 9.75 26.91
CA CYS A 64 2.21 8.38 26.41
C CYS A 64 2.84 7.32 27.30
N ALA A 65 3.93 7.64 28.00
CA ALA A 65 4.75 6.66 28.71
C ALA A 65 4.05 5.98 29.90
N GLU A 66 3.02 6.59 30.47
CA GLU A 66 2.22 6.00 31.56
C GLU A 66 1.58 4.69 31.10
N CYS A 67 0.94 4.69 29.93
CA CYS A 67 0.26 3.49 29.40
C CYS A 67 1.17 2.63 28.52
N HIS A 68 1.98 3.24 27.66
CA HIS A 68 2.81 2.53 26.67
C HIS A 68 4.24 2.20 27.15
N GLY A 69 4.56 2.58 28.38
CA GLY A 69 5.86 2.35 29.02
C GLY A 69 6.93 3.37 28.60
N ALA A 70 7.86 3.66 29.52
CA ALA A 70 8.93 4.65 29.32
C ALA A 70 9.86 4.34 28.11
N SER A 71 9.92 3.09 27.69
CA SER A 71 10.70 2.62 26.55
C SER A 71 9.85 2.08 25.40
N LEU A 72 8.56 2.45 25.33
CA LEU A 72 7.60 1.95 24.32
C LEU A 72 7.38 0.43 24.38
N GLN A 73 7.81 -0.20 25.47
CA GLN A 73 7.76 -1.64 25.67
C GLN A 73 6.35 -2.17 26.00
N GLY A 74 5.38 -1.27 26.14
CA GLY A 74 4.04 -1.58 26.61
C GLY A 74 3.99 -1.68 28.13
N GLY A 75 2.82 -2.08 28.62
CA GLY A 75 2.49 -2.19 30.03
C GLY A 75 0.97 -2.29 30.17
N GLU A 76 0.36 -1.23 30.67
CA GLU A 76 -1.10 -1.07 30.68
C GLU A 76 -1.68 -1.11 29.26
N SER A 77 -1.00 -0.50 28.31
CA SER A 77 -1.33 -0.52 26.89
C SER A 77 -0.28 -1.27 26.06
N LYS A 78 -0.62 -1.50 24.79
CA LYS A 78 0.24 -2.25 23.84
C LYS A 78 1.62 -1.62 23.69
N ALA A 79 2.62 -2.45 23.41
CA ALA A 79 3.95 -1.99 23.02
C ALA A 79 3.90 -1.23 21.69
N LEU A 80 4.69 -0.16 21.57
CA LEU A 80 4.80 0.67 20.36
C LEU A 80 6.12 0.43 19.62
N ARG A 81 6.90 -0.56 20.04
CA ARG A 81 8.13 -0.99 19.36
C ARG A 81 8.23 -2.51 19.21
N GLY A 82 9.11 -2.94 18.30
CA GLY A 82 9.38 -4.35 18.04
C GLY A 82 8.24 -5.02 17.25
N GLU A 83 8.03 -6.31 17.49
CA GLU A 83 7.07 -7.10 16.71
C GLU A 83 5.63 -6.59 16.81
N GLN A 84 5.23 -6.00 17.94
CA GLN A 84 3.89 -5.40 18.08
C GLN A 84 3.69 -4.22 17.12
N PHE A 85 4.71 -3.35 16.97
CA PHE A 85 4.65 -2.24 16.01
C PHE A 85 4.48 -2.76 14.59
N TRP A 86 5.25 -3.77 14.20
CA TRP A 86 5.14 -4.37 12.87
C TRP A 86 3.81 -5.09 12.67
N SER A 87 3.26 -5.74 13.70
CA SER A 87 1.94 -6.34 13.62
C SER A 87 0.86 -5.29 13.34
N ASP A 88 0.91 -4.17 14.07
CA ASP A 88 -0.10 -3.13 13.98
C ASP A 88 0.02 -2.31 12.68
N TRP A 89 1.25 -2.04 12.20
CA TRP A 89 1.52 -1.04 11.18
C TRP A 89 2.20 -1.54 9.90
N ARG A 90 2.60 -2.81 9.77
CA ARG A 90 3.17 -3.25 8.48
C ARG A 90 2.16 -3.06 7.35
N GLU A 91 2.69 -2.64 6.21
CA GLU A 91 1.95 -2.38 4.97
C GLU A 91 0.81 -1.37 5.17
N SER A 92 1.00 -0.47 6.13
CA SER A 92 0.34 0.83 6.19
C SER A 92 1.35 1.92 5.82
N THR A 93 0.96 3.18 6.05
CA THR A 93 1.82 4.35 5.90
C THR A 93 2.12 5.05 7.21
N VAL A 94 3.21 5.81 7.25
CA VAL A 94 3.53 6.71 8.36
C VAL A 94 2.45 7.79 8.54
N GLY A 95 1.85 8.26 7.44
CA GLY A 95 0.72 9.19 7.49
C GLY A 95 -0.50 8.61 8.23
N GLU A 96 -0.80 7.32 8.02
CA GLU A 96 -1.90 6.65 8.75
C GLU A 96 -1.58 6.45 10.23
N LEU A 97 -0.33 6.10 10.56
CA LEU A 97 0.13 6.05 11.94
C LEU A 97 -0.04 7.41 12.63
N LEU A 98 0.40 8.49 11.97
CA LEU A 98 0.25 9.85 12.47
C LEU A 98 -1.22 10.22 12.67
N ALA A 99 -2.07 10.00 11.67
CA ALA A 99 -3.49 10.31 11.73
C ALA A 99 -4.21 9.51 12.83
N TYR A 100 -3.84 8.24 13.02
CA TYR A 100 -4.40 7.42 14.08
C TYR A 100 -4.03 7.95 15.46
N ILE A 101 -2.75 8.23 15.69
CA ILE A 101 -2.28 8.76 16.98
C ILE A 101 -2.94 10.12 17.24
N SER A 102 -2.96 11.02 16.26
CA SER A 102 -3.55 12.35 16.46
C SER A 102 -5.05 12.30 16.75
N LYS A 103 -5.77 11.30 16.26
CA LYS A 103 -7.21 11.17 16.45
C LYS A 103 -7.61 10.43 17.73
N ASN A 104 -6.78 9.49 18.19
CA ASN A 104 -7.16 8.55 19.25
C ASN A 104 -6.31 8.67 20.52
N MET A 105 -5.22 9.45 20.48
CA MET A 105 -4.31 9.64 21.59
C MET A 105 -4.20 11.11 22.01
N PRO A 106 -3.77 11.39 23.25
CA PRO A 106 -3.72 10.44 24.38
C PRO A 106 -5.12 9.89 24.72
N TYR A 107 -5.19 8.61 25.07
CA TYR A 107 -6.45 7.97 25.42
C TYR A 107 -6.94 8.46 26.79
N ALA A 108 -8.24 8.72 26.89
CA ALA A 108 -8.96 8.88 28.14
C ALA A 108 -10.35 8.28 27.95
N GLU A 109 -10.92 7.65 28.99
CA GLU A 109 -12.22 6.96 28.88
C GLU A 109 -13.35 7.91 28.43
N ASP A 110 -13.29 9.17 28.83
CA ASP A 110 -14.25 10.21 28.44
C ASP A 110 -13.94 10.89 27.09
N GLY A 111 -12.87 10.46 26.41
CA GLY A 111 -12.39 11.00 25.15
C GLY A 111 -11.77 12.40 25.23
N SER A 112 -11.65 12.99 26.42
CA SER A 112 -11.27 14.40 26.62
C SER A 112 -9.84 14.74 26.15
N ARG A 113 -8.97 13.74 26.05
CA ARG A 113 -7.54 13.92 25.73
C ARG A 113 -7.22 13.65 24.26
N ALA A 114 -8.08 12.95 23.53
CA ALA A 114 -7.83 12.60 22.14
C ALA A 114 -7.77 13.87 21.27
N GLY A 115 -6.72 14.02 20.46
CA GLY A 115 -6.60 15.18 19.55
C GLY A 115 -6.28 16.52 20.22
N THR A 116 -5.87 16.51 21.50
CA THR A 116 -5.58 17.74 22.24
C THR A 116 -4.18 18.32 22.00
N LEU A 117 -3.22 17.49 21.56
CA LEU A 117 -1.86 17.96 21.27
C LEU A 117 -1.80 18.67 19.92
N SER A 118 -0.83 19.56 19.74
CA SER A 118 -0.62 20.23 18.46
C SER A 118 -0.13 19.24 17.38
N PRO A 119 -0.39 19.51 16.09
CA PRO A 119 0.06 18.64 15.00
C PRO A 119 1.58 18.38 14.99
N SER A 120 2.40 19.38 15.35
CA SER A 120 3.85 19.21 15.43
C SER A 120 4.27 18.27 16.56
N ILE A 121 3.58 18.30 17.70
CA ILE A 121 3.84 17.37 18.82
C ILE A 121 3.52 15.93 18.41
N TYR A 122 2.41 15.70 17.70
CA TYR A 122 2.11 14.35 17.19
C TYR A 122 3.17 13.86 16.20
N ALA A 123 3.62 14.72 15.29
CA ALA A 123 4.69 14.38 14.35
C ALA A 123 6.01 14.05 15.05
N GLU A 124 6.35 14.78 16.12
CA GLU A 124 7.50 14.49 16.97
C GLU A 124 7.36 13.14 17.69
N ILE A 125 6.20 12.85 18.29
CA ILE A 125 5.94 11.55 18.94
C ILE A 125 6.08 10.41 17.93
N VAL A 126 5.53 10.55 16.72
CA VAL A 126 5.69 9.55 15.65
C VAL A 126 7.16 9.38 15.27
N ALA A 127 7.92 10.47 15.10
CA ALA A 127 9.35 10.40 14.82
C ALA A 127 10.10 9.60 15.91
N HIS A 128 9.77 9.81 17.18
CA HIS A 128 10.34 9.03 18.28
C HIS A 128 9.95 7.55 18.20
N ILE A 129 8.69 7.22 17.92
CA ILE A 129 8.25 5.83 17.74
C ILE A 129 9.03 5.15 16.61
N LEU A 130 9.21 5.83 15.47
CA LEU A 130 9.98 5.30 14.33
C LEU A 130 11.45 5.06 14.71
N GLU A 131 12.09 6.02 15.37
CA GLU A 131 13.47 5.90 15.87
C GLU A 131 13.62 4.69 16.82
N ARG A 132 12.68 4.51 17.74
CA ARG A 132 12.68 3.40 18.71
C ARG A 132 12.39 2.03 18.07
N ASN A 133 12.01 2.01 16.81
CA ASN A 133 11.90 0.83 15.95
C ASN A 133 13.08 0.68 14.98
N GLU A 134 14.21 1.37 15.26
CA GLU A 134 15.47 1.27 14.51
C GLU A 134 15.34 1.71 13.03
N LEU A 135 14.35 2.54 12.74
CA LEU A 135 14.17 3.15 11.43
C LEU A 135 15.13 4.34 11.32
N PRO A 136 15.84 4.50 10.18
CA PRO A 136 16.87 5.52 10.05
C PRO A 136 16.25 6.93 10.03
N ALA A 137 16.96 7.88 10.62
CA ALA A 137 16.67 9.29 10.44
C ALA A 137 17.12 9.77 9.04
N GLY A 138 16.38 10.72 8.47
CA GLY A 138 16.72 11.47 7.27
C GLY A 138 16.92 12.94 7.56
N THR A 139 16.84 13.76 6.50
CA THR A 139 17.06 15.21 6.57
C THR A 139 15.78 16.05 6.48
N VAL A 140 14.65 15.40 6.20
CA VAL A 140 13.34 16.06 6.06
C VAL A 140 12.53 15.81 7.32
N GLN A 141 11.98 16.88 7.91
CA GLN A 141 11.07 16.74 9.05
C GLN A 141 9.79 16.00 8.64
N LEU A 142 9.34 15.12 9.53
CA LEU A 142 8.06 14.46 9.43
C LEU A 142 6.95 15.50 9.64
N THR A 143 6.05 15.60 8.69
CA THR A 143 4.84 16.41 8.72
C THR A 143 3.69 15.56 8.19
N GLU A 144 2.46 16.05 8.29
CA GLU A 144 1.31 15.40 7.63
C GLU A 144 1.57 15.20 6.13
N SER A 145 2.09 16.21 5.44
CA SER A 145 2.38 16.13 4.01
C SER A 145 3.57 15.23 3.68
N SER A 146 4.66 15.24 4.46
CA SER A 146 5.86 14.46 4.16
C SER A 146 5.76 12.99 4.56
N SER A 147 4.82 12.66 5.46
CA SER A 147 4.49 11.29 5.89
C SER A 147 3.49 10.59 4.96
N ALA A 148 2.74 11.35 4.16
CA ALA A 148 1.78 10.79 3.21
C ALA A 148 2.46 9.81 2.24
N GLY A 149 1.93 8.59 2.16
CA GLY A 149 2.43 7.55 1.27
C GLY A 149 3.77 6.90 1.65
N VAL A 150 4.42 7.31 2.75
CA VAL A 150 5.64 6.66 3.25
C VAL A 150 5.28 5.30 3.82
N GLN A 151 5.64 4.23 3.12
CA GLN A 151 5.25 2.86 3.45
C GLN A 151 6.03 2.33 4.66
N ILE A 152 5.32 1.69 5.60
CA ILE A 152 5.89 0.95 6.73
C ILE A 152 6.04 -0.51 6.28
N ILE A 153 7.17 -0.82 5.66
CA ILE A 153 7.51 -2.18 5.20
C ILE A 153 8.86 -2.58 5.79
N ARG A 154 9.08 -3.88 5.98
CA ARG A 154 10.39 -4.38 6.44
C ARG A 154 11.39 -4.34 5.28
N LYS A 155 12.69 -4.46 5.58
CA LYS A 155 13.77 -4.41 4.56
C LYS A 155 13.66 -5.52 3.52
N ASP A 156 13.13 -6.68 3.92
CA ASP A 156 12.86 -7.85 3.06
C ASP A 156 11.57 -7.71 2.23
N GLY A 157 10.83 -6.61 2.42
CA GLY A 157 9.65 -6.25 1.65
C GLY A 157 8.32 -6.47 2.36
N PRO A 158 7.21 -6.42 1.61
CA PRO A 158 5.88 -6.79 2.09
C PRO A 158 5.84 -8.25 2.55
N GLY A 159 5.16 -8.52 3.66
CA GLY A 159 5.01 -9.87 4.22
C GLY A 159 3.55 -10.27 4.35
N GLU A 160 3.26 -11.40 5.00
CA GLU A 160 1.86 -11.71 5.31
C GLU A 160 1.33 -10.73 6.35
N LEU A 161 0.10 -10.25 6.12
CA LEU A 161 -0.59 -9.44 7.10
C LEU A 161 -0.96 -10.31 8.31
N PRO A 162 -0.75 -9.84 9.55
CA PRO A 162 -1.08 -10.64 10.73
C PRO A 162 -2.57 -10.94 10.85
N ALA A 163 -2.89 -11.99 11.60
CA ALA A 163 -4.25 -12.26 12.04
C ALA A 163 -4.92 -11.02 12.67
N SER A 164 -6.24 -10.92 12.55
CA SER A 164 -7.05 -9.79 13.04
C SER A 164 -6.77 -8.45 12.36
N THR A 165 -5.96 -8.42 11.29
CA THR A 165 -5.84 -7.23 10.44
C THR A 165 -7.14 -7.04 9.65
N LEU A 166 -7.68 -5.81 9.64
CA LEU A 166 -8.76 -5.46 8.73
C LEU A 166 -8.18 -5.30 7.32
N ALA A 167 -8.55 -6.23 6.45
CA ALA A 167 -8.01 -6.33 5.10
C ALA A 167 -9.13 -6.45 4.06
N ARG A 168 -8.77 -6.10 2.83
CA ARG A 168 -9.58 -6.36 1.64
C ARG A 168 -8.90 -7.38 0.76
N VAL A 169 -9.70 -8.23 0.12
CA VAL A 169 -9.27 -9.19 -0.89
C VAL A 169 -10.21 -9.11 -2.09
N VAL A 170 -9.68 -9.31 -3.29
CA VAL A 170 -10.47 -9.43 -4.51
C VAL A 170 -10.30 -10.82 -5.08
N GLY A 171 -11.39 -11.48 -5.46
CA GLY A 171 -11.34 -12.83 -6.00
C GLY A 171 -12.66 -13.26 -6.63
N CYS A 172 -12.74 -14.53 -6.99
CA CYS A 172 -13.93 -15.12 -7.58
C CYS A 172 -14.77 -15.81 -6.53
N LEU A 173 -16.07 -15.51 -6.46
CA LEU A 173 -16.94 -16.27 -5.58
C LEU A 173 -17.17 -17.66 -6.16
N ALA A 174 -16.72 -18.69 -5.44
CA ALA A 174 -16.96 -20.08 -5.81
C ALA A 174 -18.39 -20.52 -5.46
N PRO A 175 -18.91 -21.57 -6.11
CA PRO A 175 -20.10 -22.27 -5.63
C PRO A 175 -19.95 -22.65 -4.16
N ARG A 176 -21.07 -22.63 -3.43
CA ARG A 176 -21.09 -22.98 -2.01
C ARG A 176 -20.59 -24.42 -1.83
N GLY A 177 -19.64 -24.62 -0.90
CA GLY A 177 -19.10 -25.93 -0.59
C GLY A 177 -20.16 -26.89 -0.04
N SER A 178 -19.89 -28.19 -0.11
CA SER A 178 -20.76 -29.23 0.48
C SER A 178 -20.89 -29.10 2.00
N ASP A 179 -19.91 -28.48 2.64
CA ASP A 179 -19.91 -28.10 4.06
C ASP A 179 -20.72 -26.82 4.34
N GLY A 180 -21.33 -26.23 3.31
CA GLY A 180 -22.07 -24.99 3.40
C GLY A 180 -21.19 -23.74 3.50
N SER A 181 -19.88 -23.84 3.27
CA SER A 181 -18.98 -22.70 3.31
C SER A 181 -19.00 -21.87 2.02
N TRP A 182 -18.88 -20.55 2.17
CA TRP A 182 -18.60 -19.65 1.06
C TRP A 182 -17.09 -19.50 0.91
N ARG A 183 -16.60 -19.48 -0.33
CA ARG A 183 -15.17 -19.42 -0.63
C ARG A 183 -14.91 -18.40 -1.72
N LEU A 184 -13.85 -17.62 -1.54
CA LEU A 184 -13.30 -16.74 -2.56
C LEU A 184 -12.04 -17.42 -3.13
N VAL A 185 -12.03 -17.73 -4.42
CA VAL A 185 -10.93 -18.42 -5.12
C VAL A 185 -10.24 -17.50 -6.10
N ARG A 186 -9.02 -17.86 -6.55
CA ARG A 186 -8.17 -16.99 -7.39
C ARG A 186 -8.05 -15.58 -6.81
N ALA A 187 -7.97 -15.52 -5.49
CA ALA A 187 -8.03 -14.28 -4.76
C ALA A 187 -6.65 -13.63 -4.66
N THR A 188 -6.63 -12.31 -4.53
CA THR A 188 -5.42 -11.53 -4.26
C THR A 188 -4.85 -11.86 -2.89
N ARG A 189 -3.61 -11.44 -2.64
CA ARG A 189 -3.14 -11.29 -1.25
C ARG A 189 -4.01 -10.27 -0.51
N PRO A 190 -4.14 -10.37 0.81
CA PRO A 190 -4.88 -9.38 1.57
C PRO A 190 -4.14 -8.05 1.58
N GLU A 191 -4.86 -6.98 1.33
CA GLU A 191 -4.35 -5.62 1.42
C GLU A 191 -4.99 -4.93 2.62
N ARG A 192 -4.20 -4.25 3.45
CA ARG A 192 -4.72 -3.52 4.62
C ARG A 192 -5.72 -2.46 4.15
N VAL A 193 -6.84 -2.33 4.86
CA VAL A 193 -7.80 -1.27 4.58
C VAL A 193 -7.23 0.05 5.07
N SER A 194 -6.92 0.94 4.13
CA SER A 194 -6.48 2.31 4.40
C SER A 194 -7.66 3.26 4.58
N ALA A 195 -7.54 4.22 5.49
CA ALA A 195 -8.51 5.31 5.66
C ALA A 195 -8.50 6.32 4.49
N THR A 196 -7.41 6.36 3.70
CA THR A 196 -7.22 7.34 2.62
C THR A 196 -7.26 6.71 1.21
N GLY A 197 -7.34 5.38 1.11
CA GLY A 197 -7.31 4.66 -0.16
C GLY A 197 -8.65 4.00 -0.54
N THR A 198 -9.29 4.54 -1.57
CA THR A 198 -10.16 3.77 -2.48
C THR A 198 -9.37 2.58 -3.02
N ALA A 199 -9.90 1.36 -2.87
CA ALA A 199 -9.37 0.24 -3.64
C ALA A 199 -9.47 0.61 -5.12
N SER A 200 -8.52 0.16 -5.92
CA SER A 200 -8.75 -0.04 -7.35
C SER A 200 -9.86 -1.08 -7.50
N GLU A 201 -11.12 -0.61 -7.43
CA GLU A 201 -12.31 -1.46 -7.43
C GLU A 201 -12.51 -2.21 -8.76
N GLY A 202 -11.75 -1.92 -9.81
CA GLY A 202 -11.78 -2.67 -11.05
C GLY A 202 -10.46 -2.56 -11.80
N GLU A 203 -9.57 -3.53 -11.58
CA GLU A 203 -8.48 -3.99 -12.48
C GLU A 203 -7.33 -4.71 -11.74
N VAL A 204 -7.44 -4.98 -10.43
CA VAL A 204 -6.39 -5.74 -9.72
C VAL A 204 -6.17 -7.10 -10.40
N ALA A 205 -4.94 -7.53 -10.65
CA ALA A 205 -4.73 -8.89 -11.16
C ALA A 205 -5.20 -9.91 -10.11
N LEU A 206 -5.97 -10.91 -10.52
CA LEU A 206 -6.36 -12.00 -9.63
C LEU A 206 -5.12 -12.79 -9.21
N GLY A 207 -5.16 -13.36 -8.01
CA GLY A 207 -4.08 -14.17 -7.46
C GLY A 207 -4.39 -15.66 -7.49
N ASP A 208 -3.68 -16.40 -6.65
CA ASP A 208 -3.79 -17.85 -6.46
C ASP A 208 -4.38 -18.23 -5.10
N ARG A 209 -4.73 -17.24 -4.27
CA ARG A 209 -5.19 -17.47 -2.91
C ARG A 209 -6.64 -17.94 -2.86
N GLU A 210 -6.95 -18.55 -1.73
CA GLU A 210 -8.30 -18.98 -1.41
C GLU A 210 -8.63 -18.64 0.03
N TYR A 211 -9.84 -18.12 0.24
CA TYR A 211 -10.32 -17.71 1.54
C TYR A 211 -11.70 -18.27 1.82
N GLN A 212 -11.86 -18.94 2.96
CA GLN A 212 -13.18 -19.24 3.50
C GLN A 212 -13.80 -17.94 4.05
N LEU A 213 -15.04 -17.66 3.67
CA LEU A 213 -15.79 -16.50 4.13
C LEU A 213 -16.67 -16.90 5.30
N LYS A 214 -16.39 -16.37 6.50
CA LYS A 214 -17.11 -16.66 7.74
C LYS A 214 -18.02 -15.49 8.13
N PHE A 215 -19.11 -15.82 8.83
CA PHE A 215 -20.11 -14.85 9.30
C PHE A 215 -20.72 -13.98 8.19
N VAL A 216 -20.91 -14.56 7.00
CA VAL A 216 -21.48 -13.85 5.84
C VAL A 216 -22.97 -13.58 6.09
N LEU A 217 -23.32 -12.30 6.27
CA LEU A 217 -24.70 -11.86 6.47
C LEU A 217 -25.45 -11.64 5.15
N THR A 218 -24.73 -11.28 4.08
CA THR A 218 -25.32 -11.02 2.76
C THR A 218 -25.57 -12.33 1.99
N PRO A 219 -26.76 -12.56 1.43
CA PRO A 219 -26.99 -13.72 0.56
C PRO A 219 -26.11 -13.67 -0.69
N LEU A 220 -25.26 -14.69 -0.88
CA LEU A 220 -24.25 -14.71 -1.95
C LEU A 220 -24.63 -15.56 -3.17
N THR A 221 -25.75 -16.30 -3.13
CA THR A 221 -26.14 -17.27 -4.17
C THR A 221 -26.17 -16.67 -5.58
N ASN A 222 -26.66 -15.44 -5.73
CA ASN A 222 -26.79 -14.76 -7.02
C ASN A 222 -25.47 -14.16 -7.55
N PHE A 223 -24.39 -14.25 -6.77
CA PHE A 223 -23.08 -13.71 -7.10
C PHE A 223 -22.06 -14.80 -7.41
N VAL A 224 -22.47 -16.08 -7.46
CA VAL A 224 -21.55 -17.18 -7.78
C VAL A 224 -20.95 -16.94 -9.17
N GLY A 225 -19.62 -17.04 -9.28
CA GLY A 225 -18.87 -16.71 -10.49
C GLY A 225 -18.58 -15.22 -10.70
N HIS A 226 -19.16 -14.34 -9.87
CA HIS A 226 -18.82 -12.91 -9.89
C HIS A 226 -17.43 -12.68 -9.31
N ARG A 227 -16.85 -11.57 -9.74
CA ARG A 227 -15.68 -10.99 -9.11
C ARG A 227 -16.13 -10.18 -7.90
N MET A 228 -15.62 -10.52 -6.73
CA MET A 228 -16.02 -9.94 -5.45
C MET A 228 -14.85 -9.22 -4.79
N LEU A 229 -15.12 -8.03 -4.26
CA LEU A 229 -14.33 -7.38 -3.23
C LEU A 229 -14.92 -7.77 -1.88
N VAL A 230 -14.10 -8.39 -1.02
CA VAL A 230 -14.47 -8.75 0.35
C VAL A 230 -13.59 -7.96 1.30
N THR A 231 -14.21 -7.33 2.29
CA THR A 231 -13.50 -6.70 3.42
C THR A 231 -13.85 -7.44 4.70
N GLY A 232 -12.84 -7.72 5.51
CA GLY A 232 -13.03 -8.47 6.75
C GLY A 232 -11.75 -8.53 7.59
N LEU A 233 -11.90 -9.06 8.80
CA LEU A 233 -10.76 -9.35 9.66
C LEU A 233 -10.14 -10.68 9.22
N LEU A 234 -8.82 -10.72 9.06
CA LEU A 234 -8.09 -11.94 8.75
C LEU A 234 -8.16 -12.93 9.91
N LEU A 235 -8.43 -14.20 9.60
CA LEU A 235 -8.30 -15.31 10.53
C LEU A 235 -7.00 -16.04 10.19
N GLY A 236 -6.06 -16.06 11.12
CA GLY A 236 -4.69 -16.50 10.86
C GLY A 236 -3.89 -15.50 10.01
N ASP A 237 -2.57 -15.65 9.99
CA ASP A 237 -1.69 -14.80 9.21
C ASP A 237 -1.96 -14.98 7.71
N GLY A 238 -2.04 -13.88 6.97
CA GLY A 238 -2.41 -13.88 5.56
C GLY A 238 -3.84 -14.35 5.29
N GLY A 239 -4.67 -14.56 6.32
CA GLY A 239 -6.03 -15.08 6.17
C GLY A 239 -6.09 -16.58 5.89
N VAL A 240 -5.07 -17.36 6.29
CA VAL A 240 -5.01 -18.82 6.05
C VAL A 240 -6.20 -19.58 6.62
N ASP A 241 -6.84 -19.09 7.69
CA ASP A 241 -8.04 -19.68 8.29
C ASP A 241 -9.35 -19.01 7.82
N GLY A 242 -9.25 -18.12 6.83
CA GLY A 242 -10.36 -17.39 6.20
C GLY A 242 -10.47 -15.92 6.61
N LEU A 243 -11.61 -15.31 6.28
CA LEU A 243 -11.97 -13.95 6.64
C LEU A 243 -13.25 -13.95 7.47
N ASN A 244 -13.24 -13.22 8.58
CA ASN A 244 -14.47 -12.79 9.25
C ASN A 244 -15.03 -11.59 8.49
N VAL A 245 -16.08 -11.81 7.70
CA VAL A 245 -16.56 -10.87 6.70
C VAL A 245 -17.28 -9.69 7.35
N SER A 246 -16.85 -8.48 7.01
CA SER A 246 -17.52 -7.23 7.38
C SER A 246 -18.35 -6.66 6.22
N SER A 247 -17.86 -6.78 4.98
CA SER A 247 -18.61 -6.38 3.80
C SER A 247 -18.23 -7.21 2.56
N VAL A 248 -19.17 -7.33 1.64
CA VAL A 248 -19.00 -7.98 0.34
C VAL A 248 -19.60 -7.07 -0.73
N LYS A 249 -18.88 -6.90 -1.84
CA LYS A 249 -19.33 -6.10 -2.99
C LYS A 249 -18.97 -6.82 -4.27
N SER A 250 -19.95 -7.04 -5.14
CA SER A 250 -19.68 -7.48 -6.51
C SER A 250 -19.02 -6.34 -7.27
N VAL A 251 -17.81 -6.58 -7.78
CA VAL A 251 -17.04 -5.63 -8.58
C VAL A 251 -16.99 -6.01 -10.06
N GLY A 252 -17.50 -7.19 -10.41
CA GLY A 252 -17.71 -7.62 -11.80
C GLY A 252 -18.68 -8.79 -11.89
N ALA A 253 -19.56 -8.77 -12.89
CA ALA A 253 -20.54 -9.85 -13.12
C ALA A 253 -19.89 -11.18 -13.53
N THR A 254 -18.65 -11.13 -14.00
CA THR A 254 -17.84 -12.30 -14.33
C THR A 254 -16.48 -12.17 -13.65
N CYS A 255 -15.91 -13.30 -13.24
CA CYS A 255 -14.57 -13.35 -12.68
C CYS A 255 -13.60 -13.83 -13.77
N ASN A 256 -13.20 -12.89 -14.62
CA ASN A 256 -12.22 -13.12 -15.69
C ASN A 256 -10.86 -12.59 -15.24
#